data_AF-A0A3N1QPS3-F1
#
_entry.id   AF-A0A3N1QPS3-F1
#
_cell.length_a   1.000
_cell.length_b   1.000
_cell.length_c   1.000
_cell.angle_alpha   90.00
_cell.angle_beta   90.00
_cell.angle_gamma   90.00
#
_symmetry.space_group_name_H-M   'P 1'
#
loop_
_entity.id
_entity.type
_entity.pdbx_description
1 polymer ?
#
loop_
_entity_poly.entity_id
_entity_poly.type
_entity_poly.pdbx_seq_one_letter_code
_entity_poly.pdbx_strand_id
1 'polypeptide(L)'
;MIDPSDVLAHWGWVYDTDDRGPMSGEFALQTDGSLFIRSGGSSSHRGETTWRFSDWTPLRAWEPVTDADAAMAAIKERYYSLAAPGPVPVDATEAGPFPGHPERARYL
;
A
#
# COMPACT_ATOMS: atom_id res chain seq x y z
N MET A 1 -11.24 -4.43 -9.56
CA MET A 1 -10.70 -5.53 -8.73
C MET A 1 -9.36 -5.89 -9.34
N ILE A 2 -8.28 -5.91 -8.55
CA ILE A 2 -6.95 -6.31 -9.03
C ILE A 2 -6.88 -7.84 -8.98
N ASP A 3 -6.36 -8.47 -10.04
CA ASP A 3 -6.02 -9.89 -10.02
C ASP A 3 -4.63 -10.07 -9.37
N PRO A 4 -4.48 -10.87 -8.30
CA PRO A 4 -3.19 -11.16 -7.69
C PRO A 4 -2.15 -11.72 -8.67
N SER A 5 -2.55 -12.46 -9.71
CA SER A 5 -1.59 -13.01 -10.68
C SER A 5 -0.92 -11.94 -11.53
N ASP A 6 -1.53 -10.77 -11.63
CA ASP A 6 -1.06 -9.66 -12.46
C ASP A 6 -0.25 -8.66 -11.66
N VAL A 7 -0.03 -8.87 -10.36
CA VAL A 7 0.76 -7.96 -9.52
C VAL A 7 2.25 -8.25 -9.69
N LEU A 8 2.95 -7.30 -10.30
CA LEU A 8 4.39 -7.31 -10.44
C LEU A 8 5.09 -6.91 -9.14
N ALA A 9 4.57 -5.90 -8.44
CA ALA A 9 5.11 -5.41 -7.17
C ALA A 9 4.03 -4.78 -6.28
N HIS A 10 4.24 -4.84 -4.97
CA HIS A 10 3.31 -4.34 -3.96
C HIS A 10 4.08 -3.67 -2.82
N TRP A 11 3.71 -2.44 -2.51
CA TRP A 11 4.38 -1.63 -1.49
C TRP A 11 3.37 -0.97 -0.56
N GLY A 12 3.73 -0.83 0.71
CA GLY A 12 3.08 0.11 1.61
C GLY A 12 3.60 1.53 1.35
N TRP A 13 2.78 2.53 1.65
CA TRP A 13 3.22 3.92 1.70
C TRP A 13 2.74 4.60 2.98
N VAL A 14 3.56 5.52 3.46
CA VAL A 14 3.22 6.46 4.53
C VAL A 14 3.41 7.86 3.97
N TYR A 15 2.41 8.70 4.17
CA TYR A 15 2.42 10.10 3.81
C TYR A 15 2.05 10.91 5.06
N ASP A 16 3.02 11.65 5.58
CA ASP A 16 2.77 12.53 6.71
C ASP A 16 2.08 13.80 6.19
N THR A 17 0.95 14.16 6.78
CA THR A 17 0.29 15.42 6.48
C THR A 17 0.21 16.27 7.73
N ASP A 18 0.71 17.49 7.64
CA ASP A 18 0.83 18.43 8.77
C ASP A 18 -0.51 18.65 9.50
N ASP A 19 -1.65 18.50 8.83
CA ASP A 19 -2.97 18.85 9.37
C ASP A 19 -3.94 17.69 9.63
N ARG A 20 -3.66 16.46 9.14
CA ARG A 20 -4.62 15.32 9.24
C ARG A 20 -4.04 14.07 9.90
N GLY A 21 -2.79 14.16 10.36
CA GLY A 21 -2.04 13.03 10.85
C GLY A 21 -1.49 12.16 9.71
N PRO A 22 -0.72 11.12 10.05
CA PRO A 22 -0.11 10.24 9.07
C PRO A 22 -1.20 9.46 8.34
N MET A 23 -1.21 9.58 7.02
CA MET A 23 -1.98 8.70 6.14
C MET A 23 -1.10 7.55 5.70
N SER A 24 -1.68 6.37 5.58
CA SER A 24 -1.03 5.21 5.00
C SER A 24 -1.91 4.55 3.96
N GLY A 25 -1.29 3.68 3.19
CA GLY A 25 -1.97 2.92 2.17
C GLY A 25 -1.00 2.00 1.47
N GLU A 26 -1.39 1.55 0.30
CA GLU A 26 -0.58 0.67 -0.51
C GLU A 26 -0.62 1.03 -2.00
N PHE A 27 0.43 0.63 -2.70
CA PHE A 27 0.59 0.68 -4.14
C PHE A 27 0.70 -0.73 -4.70
N ALA A 28 -0.03 -1.02 -5.77
CA ALA A 28 0.12 -2.25 -6.54
C ALA A 28 0.48 -1.90 -7.98
N LEU A 29 1.62 -2.38 -8.44
CA LEU A 29 2.07 -2.29 -9.83
C LEU A 29 1.65 -3.57 -10.55
N GLN A 30 0.90 -3.44 -11.64
CA GLN A 30 0.53 -4.57 -12.48
C GLN A 30 1.58 -4.86 -13.56
N THR A 31 1.56 -6.07 -14.12
CA THR A 31 2.49 -6.51 -15.18
C THR A 31 2.38 -5.72 -16.48
N ASP A 32 1.26 -5.03 -16.72
CA ASP A 32 1.06 -4.10 -17.84
C ASP A 32 1.65 -2.70 -17.58
N GLY A 33 2.20 -2.48 -16.39
CA GLY A 33 2.78 -1.22 -15.93
C GLY A 33 1.79 -0.25 -15.29
N SER A 34 0.51 -0.61 -15.18
CA SER A 34 -0.52 0.18 -14.50
C SER A 34 -0.26 0.22 -12.99
N LEU A 35 -0.36 1.41 -12.38
CA LEU A 35 -0.21 1.60 -10.94
C LEU A 35 -1.56 1.88 -10.27
N PHE A 36 -1.84 1.16 -9.20
CA PHE A 36 -3.03 1.33 -8.37
C PHE A 36 -2.63 1.77 -6.98
N ILE A 37 -3.51 2.55 -6.35
CA ILE A 37 -3.36 3.04 -4.98
C ILE A 37 -4.60 2.69 -4.16
N ARG A 38 -4.41 2.35 -2.89
CA ARG A 38 -5.48 2.30 -1.88
C ARG A 38 -5.02 2.97 -0.59
N SER A 39 -5.96 3.47 0.19
CA SER A 39 -5.68 4.09 1.49
C SER A 39 -6.23 3.23 2.62
N GLY A 40 -5.57 3.23 3.76
CA GLY A 40 -5.98 2.41 4.90
C GLY A 40 -4.87 2.26 5.93
N GLY A 41 -5.05 1.30 6.82
CA GLY A 41 -4.07 1.03 7.87
C GLY A 41 -4.56 0.01 8.87
N SER A 42 -3.87 -0.04 10.00
CA SER A 42 -4.21 -0.92 11.10
C SER A 42 -4.93 -0.19 12.22
N SER A 43 -5.74 -0.94 12.95
CA SER A 43 -6.30 -0.53 14.23
C SER A 43 -6.07 -1.67 15.22
N SER A 44 -5.71 -1.34 16.47
CA SER A 44 -5.56 -2.34 17.52
C SER A 44 -6.59 -2.15 18.63
N HIS A 45 -7.20 -3.26 19.05
CA HIS A 45 -8.11 -3.29 20.20
C HIS A 45 -7.84 -4.56 21.02
N ARG A 46 -7.73 -4.42 22.34
CA ARG A 46 -7.52 -5.55 23.28
C ARG A 46 -6.35 -6.48 22.91
N GLY A 47 -5.28 -5.94 22.35
CA GLY A 47 -4.10 -6.72 21.95
C GLY A 47 -4.26 -7.49 20.64
N GLU A 48 -5.31 -7.20 19.87
CA GLU A 48 -5.51 -7.70 18.52
C GLU A 48 -5.44 -6.56 17.51
N THR A 49 -4.96 -6.84 16.30
CA THR A 49 -4.81 -5.86 15.22
C THR A 49 -5.58 -6.29 13.98
N THR A 50 -6.42 -5.39 13.47
CA THR A 50 -7.13 -5.56 12.19
C THR A 50 -6.65 -4.50 11.22
N TRP A 51 -6.38 -4.92 9.98
CA TRP A 51 -6.00 -4.04 8.88
C TRP A 51 -7.18 -3.85 7.95
N ARG A 52 -7.46 -2.61 7.55
CA ARG A 52 -8.52 -2.26 6.60
C ARG A 52 -8.03 -1.24 5.59
N PHE A 53 -8.32 -1.50 4.33
CA PHE A 53 -8.04 -0.61 3.22
C PHE A 53 -9.28 -0.38 2.36
N SER A 54 -9.29 0.75 1.67
CA SER A 54 -10.26 1.04 0.62
C SER A 54 -10.08 0.11 -0.57
N ASP A 55 -11.04 0.15 -1.50
CA ASP A 55 -10.85 -0.42 -2.83
C ASP A 55 -9.65 0.21 -3.55
N TRP A 56 -9.04 -0.57 -4.44
CA TRP A 56 -7.98 -0.11 -5.33
C TRP A 56 -8.51 0.91 -6.34
N THR A 57 -7.78 2.01 -6.48
CA THR A 57 -8.05 3.05 -7.46
C THR A 57 -6.89 3.17 -8.44
N PRO A 58 -7.12 3.18 -9.77
CA PRO A 58 -6.06 3.38 -10.74
C PRO A 58 -5.50 4.81 -10.64
N LEU A 59 -4.17 4.94 -10.61
CA LEU A 59 -3.51 6.24 -10.58
C LEU A 59 -3.43 6.80 -12.01
N ARG A 60 -4.45 7.55 -12.43
CA ARG A 60 -4.61 8.00 -13.83
C ARG A 60 -3.46 8.86 -14.39
N ALA A 61 -2.70 9.53 -13.54
CA ALA A 61 -1.53 10.34 -13.92
C ALA A 61 -0.21 9.53 -13.85
N TRP A 62 -0.30 8.20 -13.89
CA TRP A 62 0.82 7.29 -13.98
C TRP A 62 1.06 6.90 -15.43
N GLU A 63 2.28 7.08 -15.91
CA GLU A 63 2.71 6.49 -17.18
C GLU A 63 3.06 5.03 -16.94
N PRO A 64 2.63 4.08 -17.81
CA PRO A 64 2.93 2.68 -17.60
C PRO A 64 4.43 2.39 -17.48
N VAL A 65 4.84 1.74 -16.39
CA VAL A 65 6.23 1.34 -16.12
C VAL A 65 6.24 -0.12 -15.68
N THR A 66 6.88 -1.00 -16.44
CA THR A 66 6.92 -2.45 -16.16
C THR A 66 8.17 -2.89 -15.40
N ASP A 67 9.03 -1.96 -15.00
CA ASP A 67 10.19 -2.21 -14.15
C ASP A 67 9.88 -1.75 -12.72
N ALA A 68 9.95 -2.67 -11.76
CA ALA A 68 9.54 -2.40 -10.39
C ALA A 68 10.45 -1.40 -9.68
N ASP A 69 11.76 -1.41 -9.97
CA ASP A 69 12.72 -0.49 -9.35
C ASP A 69 12.56 0.93 -9.92
N ALA A 70 12.32 1.06 -11.23
CA ALA A 70 11.99 2.32 -11.86
C ALA A 70 10.66 2.91 -11.34
N ALA A 71 9.64 2.05 -11.18
CA ALA A 71 8.37 2.46 -10.60
C ALA A 71 8.54 2.93 -9.14
N MET A 72 9.30 2.18 -8.33
CA MET A 72 9.62 2.54 -6.96
C MET A 72 10.33 3.90 -6.89
N ALA A 73 11.32 4.15 -7.74
CA ALA A 73 12.03 5.42 -7.81
C ALA A 73 11.07 6.58 -8.14
N ALA A 74 10.23 6.42 -9.17
CA ALA A 74 9.24 7.42 -9.56
C ALA A 74 8.19 7.71 -8.48
N ILE A 75 7.80 6.70 -7.69
CA ILE A 75 6.90 6.90 -6.54
C ILE A 75 7.59 7.71 -5.44
N LYS A 76 8.85 7.41 -5.12
CA LYS A 76 9.64 8.15 -4.11
C LYS A 76 9.83 9.63 -4.50
N GLU A 77 10.02 9.92 -5.78
CA GLU A 77 10.09 11.31 -6.30
C GLU A 77 8.79 12.10 -6.08
N ARG A 78 7.65 11.42 -5.92
CA ARG A 78 6.36 12.02 -5.56
C ARG A 78 6.16 12.19 -4.04
N TYR A 79 7.25 12.14 -3.26
CA TYR A 79 7.29 12.34 -1.81
C TYR A 79 6.59 11.26 -0.96
N TYR A 80 6.38 10.07 -1.50
CA TYR A 80 5.91 8.94 -0.70
C TYR A 80 7.07 8.25 0.03
N SER A 81 6.89 8.01 1.34
CA SER A 81 7.79 7.11 2.08
C SER A 81 7.31 5.68 1.89
N LEU A 82 8.02 4.90 1.09
CA LEU A 82 7.67 3.51 0.82
C LEU A 82 8.08 2.57 1.95
N ALA A 83 7.25 1.58 2.21
CA ALA A 83 7.43 0.58 3.24
C ALA A 83 7.03 -0.81 2.73
N ALA A 84 7.32 -1.85 3.53
CA ALA A 84 6.74 -3.16 3.32
C ALA A 84 5.19 -3.08 3.29
N PRO A 85 4.53 -3.84 2.40
CA PRO A 85 3.08 -3.89 2.35
C PRO A 85 2.48 -4.46 3.64
N GLY A 86 1.22 -4.14 3.91
CA GLY A 86 0.47 -4.74 5.00
C GLY A 86 0.16 -6.22 4.73
N PRO A 87 -0.40 -6.92 5.74
CA PRO A 87 -0.74 -8.34 5.62
C PRO A 87 -2.03 -8.58 4.83
N VAL A 88 -2.69 -7.53 4.33
CA VAL A 88 -3.96 -7.66 3.60
C VAL A 88 -3.67 -8.09 2.17
N PRO A 89 -4.16 -9.26 1.72
CA PRO A 89 -4.02 -9.68 0.34
C PRO A 89 -4.50 -8.61 -0.65
N VAL A 90 -3.92 -8.57 -1.84
CA VAL A 90 -4.24 -7.56 -2.86
C VAL A 90 -5.69 -7.67 -3.38
N ASP A 91 -6.30 -8.85 -3.28
CA ASP A 91 -7.70 -9.13 -3.64
C ASP A 91 -8.69 -8.97 -2.48
N ALA A 92 -8.21 -8.58 -1.29
CA ALA A 92 -9.02 -8.35 -0.10
C ALA A 92 -8.91 -6.90 0.39
N THR A 93 -9.89 -6.44 1.16
CA THR A 93 -9.90 -5.11 1.79
C THR A 93 -9.62 -5.16 3.29
N GLU A 94 -9.63 -6.34 3.90
CA GLU A 94 -9.46 -6.53 5.34
C GLU A 94 -8.67 -7.81 5.64
N ALA A 95 -7.84 -7.78 6.69
CA ALA A 95 -7.20 -8.96 7.25
C ALA A 95 -7.02 -8.83 8.78
N GLY A 96 -6.99 -9.98 9.44
CA GLY A 96 -6.96 -10.11 10.90
C GLY A 96 -8.33 -10.55 11.46
N PRO A 97 -8.54 -10.44 12.77
CA PRO A 97 -7.59 -9.93 13.77
C PRO A 97 -6.32 -10.81 13.89
N PHE A 98 -5.17 -10.17 14.03
CA PHE A 98 -3.90 -10.82 14.35
C PHE A 98 -3.50 -10.49 15.81
N PRO A 99 -2.86 -11.41 16.53
CA PRO A 99 -2.37 -11.12 17.88
C PRO A 99 -1.25 -10.08 17.84
N GLY A 100 -1.27 -9.17 18.82
CA GLY A 100 -0.26 -8.12 19.01
C GLY A 100 -0.64 -6.75 18.44
N HIS A 101 0.30 -5.82 18.53
CA HIS A 101 0.24 -4.49 17.91
C HIS A 101 1.01 -4.50 16.58
N PRO A 102 0.64 -3.66 15.60
CA PRO A 102 1.40 -3.56 14.36
C PRO A 102 2.84 -3.14 14.68
N GLU A 103 3.80 -3.82 14.04
CA GLU A 103 5.17 -3.34 14.03
C GLU A 103 5.27 -2.00 13.30
N ARG A 104 6.29 -1.21 13.61
CA ARG A 104 6.55 0.03 12.88
C ARG A 104 6.79 -0.28 11.40
N ALA A 105 6.34 0.63 10.53
CA ALA A 105 6.58 0.53 9.10
C ALA A 105 8.08 0.32 8.82
N ARG A 106 8.40 -0.72 8.04
CA ARG A 106 9.76 -1.00 7.59
C ARG A 106 9.98 -0.34 6.24
N TYR A 107 10.69 0.78 6.24
CA TYR A 107 10.95 1.58 5.03
C TYR A 107 11.86 0.85 4.02
N LEU A 108 11.64 1.15 2.74
CA LEU A 108 12.35 0.62 1.57
C LEU A 108 13.19 1.69 0.88
#